data_AF-A0A1R1FJ76-F1
#
_entry.id   AF-A0A1R1FJ76-F1
#
_cell.length_a   1.000
_cell.length_b   1.000
_cell.length_c   1.000
_cell.angle_alpha   90.00
_cell.angle_beta   90.00
_cell.angle_gamma   90.00
#
_symmetry.space_group_name_H-M   'P 1'
#
loop_
_entity.id
_entity.type
_entity.pdbx_description
1 polymer ?
#
loop_
_entity_poly.entity_id
_entity_poly.type
_entity_poly.pdbx_seq_one_letter_code
_entity_poly.pdbx_strand_id
1 'polypeptide(L)'
;MDAYMIFSIIFVTLLMAFQANFYFDSVLGKSSRKPRRAIYFLVFVMLGYFYLVSSFSDIVSTAVALLLIFSLAQSYEVEFKIKLVFTILYAVLITMANAIAVYILGVLESADYSSMDQFNGEDHWILSKVMLLGCSIMFVVIQVVRLVAKRRSFAVHYRYYLLFLIVPIITIYQINVASIYSEKNIFYVFSVLGSLFLNVFIVYVFDNMVEKVQLAHENTQLQRQMDYQDANYEKTVHSFKNIKSIIHDINQQFLYIDECIQRNELAAAGDHIKSTLNTIEGAYQRVNSGNLVIDALVTNTLAMGQANGIKIDTKIQLHSQHIQIDRYDLCVVLGNMLDNAIEASKKVRQAEDRYILIAIHSTSTALVIQIMNHVEQPIVDLKSDKPNPEYHGIGLTNISRMCEKYGGHMSIEHQHRKFNNMVVLPFHTDNP
;
A
#
# COMPACT_ATOMS: atom_id res chain seq x y z
N MET A 1 35.23 35.31 -27.42
CA MET A 1 34.11 34.44 -27.80
C MET A 1 33.26 35.23 -28.77
N ASP A 2 33.21 34.84 -30.05
CA ASP A 2 32.41 35.57 -31.03
C ASP A 2 30.91 35.46 -30.71
N ALA A 3 30.13 36.48 -31.05
CA ALA A 3 28.69 36.52 -30.80
C ALA A 3 27.96 35.29 -31.39
N TYR A 4 28.43 34.80 -32.53
CA TYR A 4 27.95 33.58 -33.18
C TYR A 4 28.22 32.31 -32.36
N MET A 5 29.36 32.23 -31.67
CA MET A 5 29.72 31.08 -30.84
C MET A 5 28.85 31.00 -29.58
N ILE A 6 28.58 32.15 -28.95
CA ILE A 6 27.65 32.23 -27.81
C ILE A 6 26.24 31.82 -28.26
N PHE A 7 25.78 32.29 -29.42
CA PHE A 7 24.48 31.92 -29.96
C PHE A 7 24.37 30.42 -30.25
N SER A 8 25.40 29.80 -30.85
CA SER A 8 25.46 28.36 -31.11
C SER A 8 25.35 27.54 -29.82
N ILE A 9 26.11 27.91 -28.79
CA ILE A 9 26.12 27.21 -27.49
C ILE A 9 24.76 27.29 -26.81
N ILE A 10 24.13 28.47 -26.80
CA ILE A 10 22.79 28.66 -26.23
C ILE A 10 21.77 27.80 -26.99
N PHE A 11 21.83 27.80 -28.32
CA PHE A 11 20.93 27.02 -29.16
C PHE A 11 21.05 25.52 -28.90
N VAL A 12 22.27 24.98 -28.89
CA VAL A 12 22.54 23.56 -28.59
C VAL A 12 22.06 23.20 -27.18
N THR A 13 22.31 24.05 -26.19
CA THR A 13 21.86 23.82 -24.80
C THR A 13 20.34 23.76 -24.70
N LEU A 14 19.63 24.68 -25.34
CA LEU A 14 18.16 24.68 -25.37
C LEU A 14 17.61 23.42 -26.07
N LEU A 15 18.27 22.99 -27.15
CA LEU A 15 17.88 21.80 -27.89
C LEU A 15 18.09 20.52 -27.07
N MET A 16 19.21 20.40 -26.35
CA MET A 16 19.44 19.33 -25.39
C MET A 16 18.41 19.33 -24.26
N ALA A 17 18.05 20.51 -23.74
CA ALA A 17 17.04 20.64 -22.70
C ALA A 17 15.66 20.18 -23.19
N PHE A 18 15.27 20.58 -24.40
CA PHE A 18 14.03 20.16 -25.02
C PHE A 18 13.99 18.65 -25.26
N GLN A 19 15.09 18.10 -25.76
CA GLN A 19 15.24 16.68 -26.03
C GLN A 19 15.17 15.83 -24.76
N ALA A 20 15.92 16.19 -23.72
CA ALA A 20 15.92 15.48 -22.44
C ALA A 20 14.52 15.52 -21.80
N ASN A 21 13.80 16.64 -21.90
CA ASN A 21 12.40 16.71 -21.45
C ASN A 21 11.51 15.73 -22.21
N PHE A 22 11.63 15.71 -23.54
CA PHE A 22 10.83 14.84 -24.39
C PHE A 22 11.11 13.36 -24.13
N TYR A 23 12.35 13.01 -23.80
CA TYR A 23 12.73 11.67 -23.36
C TYR A 23 12.09 11.32 -22.01
N PHE A 24 12.27 12.14 -20.98
CA PHE A 24 11.68 11.86 -19.66
C PHE A 24 10.15 11.82 -19.70
N ASP A 25 9.50 12.65 -20.52
CA ASP A 25 8.07 12.56 -20.77
C ASP A 25 7.64 11.24 -21.41
N SER A 26 8.49 10.69 -22.27
CA SER A 26 8.21 9.45 -22.99
C SER A 26 8.30 8.24 -22.07
N VAL A 27 9.20 8.28 -21.09
CA VAL A 27 9.51 7.15 -20.21
C VAL A 27 8.82 7.25 -18.85
N LEU A 28 8.80 8.42 -18.21
CA LEU A 28 8.21 8.66 -16.89
C LEU A 28 6.74 9.13 -16.96
N GLY A 29 6.27 9.49 -18.16
CA GLY A 29 4.92 9.97 -18.39
C GLY A 29 4.71 11.45 -18.01
N LYS A 30 3.77 12.11 -18.69
CA LYS A 30 3.46 13.53 -18.45
C LYS A 30 2.72 13.77 -17.12
N SER A 31 2.04 12.76 -16.58
CA SER A 31 1.28 12.83 -15.34
C SER A 31 2.17 12.99 -14.10
N SER A 32 3.43 12.56 -14.17
CA SER A 32 4.38 12.64 -13.05
C SER A 32 5.13 13.97 -12.98
N ARG A 33 4.76 15.00 -13.75
CA ARG A 33 5.46 16.30 -13.77
C ARG A 33 5.14 17.13 -12.52
N LYS A 34 6.17 17.69 -11.87
CA LYS A 34 6.02 18.64 -10.77
C LYS A 34 5.52 20.02 -11.25
N PRO A 35 4.76 20.75 -10.41
CA PRO A 35 4.27 22.09 -10.76
C PRO A 35 5.38 23.12 -10.96
N ARG A 36 6.52 23.00 -10.26
CA ARG A 36 7.67 23.93 -10.36
C ARG A 36 8.76 23.51 -11.36
N ARG A 37 8.39 22.82 -12.46
CA ARG A 37 9.36 22.28 -13.43
C ARG A 37 10.23 23.33 -14.14
N ALA A 38 9.74 24.56 -14.27
CA ALA A 38 10.47 25.65 -14.93
C ALA A 38 11.81 25.94 -14.23
N ILE A 39 11.88 25.78 -12.91
CA ILE A 39 13.13 25.96 -12.14
C ILE A 39 14.16 24.92 -12.56
N TYR A 40 13.78 23.64 -12.66
CA TYR A 40 14.68 22.57 -13.08
C TYR A 40 15.14 22.74 -14.54
N PHE A 41 14.26 23.26 -15.41
CA PHE A 41 14.63 23.61 -16.78
C PHE A 41 15.68 24.72 -16.83
N LEU A 42 15.49 25.80 -16.04
CA LEU A 42 16.45 26.89 -15.94
C LEU A 42 17.80 26.42 -15.39
N VAL A 43 17.79 25.58 -14.34
CA VAL A 43 19.00 24.97 -13.78
C VAL A 43 19.72 24.11 -14.83
N PHE A 44 18.99 23.31 -15.61
CA PHE A 44 19.57 22.53 -16.71
C PHE A 44 20.25 23.42 -17.75
N VAL A 45 19.59 24.50 -18.19
CA VAL A 45 20.17 25.41 -19.18
C VAL A 45 21.42 26.11 -18.65
N MET A 46 21.41 26.55 -17.40
CA MET A 46 22.57 27.18 -16.75
C MET A 46 23.75 26.21 -16.63
N LEU A 47 23.50 24.98 -16.16
CA LEU A 47 24.52 23.93 -16.06
C LEU A 47 25.03 23.49 -17.44
N GLY A 48 24.16 23.45 -18.44
CA GLY A 48 24.50 23.05 -19.81
C GLY A 48 25.40 24.08 -20.50
N TYR A 49 25.10 25.37 -20.32
CA TYR A 49 25.98 26.44 -20.75
C TYR A 49 27.35 26.33 -20.08
N PHE A 50 27.40 26.13 -18.76
CA PHE A 50 28.65 25.97 -18.03
C PHE A 50 29.45 24.75 -18.50
N TYR A 51 28.78 23.64 -18.80
CA TYR A 51 29.39 22.41 -19.33
C TYR A 51 30.03 22.61 -20.71
N LEU A 52 29.40 23.39 -21.60
CA LEU A 52 29.92 23.64 -22.95
C LEU A 52 31.05 24.68 -22.98
N VAL A 53 31.12 25.58 -22.00
CA VAL A 53 32.14 26.66 -21.95
C VAL A 53 33.39 26.25 -21.17
N SER A 54 33.27 25.32 -20.21
CA SER A 54 34.35 24.98 -19.28
C SER A 54 35.10 23.71 -19.71
N SER A 55 36.43 23.70 -19.58
CA SER A 55 37.24 22.49 -19.76
C SER A 55 37.20 21.65 -18.47
N PHE A 56 36.87 20.38 -18.61
CA PHE A 56 36.99 19.40 -17.54
C PHE A 56 37.85 18.23 -18.01
N SER A 57 38.48 17.51 -17.08
CA SER A 57 39.01 16.19 -17.40
C SER A 57 37.86 15.23 -17.74
N ASP A 58 38.10 14.19 -18.53
CA ASP A 58 37.07 13.27 -19.05
C ASP A 58 36.14 12.70 -17.97
N ILE A 59 36.71 12.36 -16.80
CA ILE A 59 35.97 11.82 -15.66
C ILE A 59 35.03 12.89 -15.07
N VAL A 60 35.54 14.10 -14.89
CA VAL A 60 34.76 15.23 -14.35
C VAL A 60 33.68 15.64 -15.34
N SER A 61 34.01 15.66 -16.64
CA SER A 61 33.06 15.93 -17.72
C SER A 61 31.89 14.94 -17.70
N THR A 62 32.16 13.64 -17.59
CA THR A 62 31.13 12.61 -17.49
C THR A 62 30.25 12.78 -16.24
N ALA A 63 30.85 13.09 -15.09
CA ALA A 63 30.12 13.34 -13.86
C ALA A 63 29.21 14.58 -13.96
N VAL A 64 29.71 15.68 -14.55
CA VAL A 64 28.93 16.90 -14.78
C VAL A 64 27.79 16.65 -15.77
N ALA A 65 28.02 15.88 -16.84
CA ALA A 65 26.98 15.48 -17.80
C ALA A 65 25.86 14.66 -17.13
N LEU A 66 26.20 13.71 -16.25
CA LEU A 66 25.21 12.95 -15.49
C LEU A 66 24.42 13.84 -14.53
N LEU A 67 25.09 14.77 -13.82
CA LEU A 67 24.43 15.73 -12.93
C LEU A 67 23.49 16.67 -13.69
N LEU A 68 23.92 17.13 -14.88
CA LEU A 68 23.12 17.94 -15.80
C LEU A 68 21.82 17.19 -16.14
N ILE A 69 21.91 15.97 -16.67
CA ILE A 69 20.74 15.16 -17.05
C ILE A 69 19.86 14.87 -15.83
N PHE A 70 20.47 14.53 -14.70
CA PHE A 70 19.76 14.23 -13.45
C PHE A 70 18.98 15.44 -12.90
N SER A 71 19.50 16.66 -13.08
CA SER A 71 18.81 17.88 -12.65
C SER A 71 17.43 18.01 -13.28
N LEU A 72 17.27 17.57 -14.54
CA LEU A 72 15.99 17.56 -15.24
C LEU A 72 15.09 16.40 -14.80
N ALA A 73 15.66 15.24 -14.48
CA ALA A 73 14.93 14.11 -13.91
C ALA A 73 14.23 14.48 -12.58
N GLN A 74 14.77 15.45 -11.83
CA GLN A 74 14.15 15.95 -10.59
C GLN A 74 12.84 16.71 -10.78
N SER A 75 12.53 17.12 -12.02
CA SER A 75 11.25 17.73 -12.37
C SER A 75 10.06 16.75 -12.33
N TYR A 76 10.31 15.46 -12.08
CA TYR A 76 9.29 14.41 -12.01
C TYR A 76 9.10 13.86 -10.58
N GLU A 77 7.87 13.49 -10.24
CA GLU A 77 7.41 12.85 -8.99
C GLU A 77 7.51 11.33 -9.09
N VAL A 78 8.73 10.83 -9.21
CA VAL A 78 9.04 9.40 -9.32
C VAL A 78 10.13 9.05 -8.31
N GLU A 79 10.17 7.78 -7.90
CA GLU A 79 11.22 7.25 -7.02
C GLU A 79 12.63 7.56 -7.52
N PHE A 80 13.55 7.83 -6.58
CA PHE A 80 14.94 8.16 -6.88
C PHE A 80 15.64 7.13 -7.77
N LYS A 81 15.38 5.84 -7.54
CA LYS A 81 16.01 4.73 -8.29
C LYS A 81 15.64 4.76 -9.77
N ILE A 82 14.37 5.03 -10.08
CA ILE A 82 13.87 5.12 -11.45
C ILE A 82 14.50 6.33 -12.17
N LYS A 83 14.61 7.47 -11.49
CA LYS A 83 15.28 8.67 -12.02
C LYS A 83 16.74 8.38 -12.38
N LEU A 84 17.47 7.72 -11.48
CA LEU A 84 18.87 7.37 -11.68
C LEU A 84 19.05 6.45 -12.89
N VAL A 85 18.24 5.38 -12.96
CA VAL A 85 18.28 4.39 -14.04
C VAL A 85 18.06 5.05 -15.41
N PHE A 86 17.01 5.86 -15.56
CA PHE A 86 16.71 6.49 -16.84
C PHE A 86 17.63 7.66 -17.19
N THR A 87 18.28 8.27 -16.20
CA THR A 87 19.37 9.24 -16.42
C THR A 87 20.59 8.56 -17.02
N ILE A 88 21.02 7.44 -16.45
CA ILE A 88 22.15 6.66 -16.97
C ILE A 88 21.85 6.15 -18.38
N LEU A 89 20.64 5.63 -18.61
CA LEU A 89 20.22 5.20 -19.93
C LEU A 89 20.26 6.35 -20.94
N TYR A 90 19.76 7.53 -20.58
CA TYR A 90 19.81 8.70 -21.46
C TYR A 90 21.26 9.07 -21.81
N ALA A 91 22.15 9.09 -20.82
CA ALA A 91 23.57 9.39 -21.01
C ALA A 91 24.24 8.40 -21.98
N VAL A 92 23.92 7.10 -21.87
CA VAL A 92 24.39 6.09 -22.82
C VAL A 92 23.84 6.36 -24.22
N LEU A 93 22.53 6.52 -24.37
CA LEU A 93 21.89 6.74 -25.67
C LEU A 93 22.39 8.00 -26.40
N ILE A 94 22.59 9.11 -25.68
CA ILE A 94 23.12 10.35 -26.29
C ILE A 94 24.60 10.19 -26.68
N THR A 95 25.40 9.46 -25.88
CA THR A 95 26.80 9.16 -26.21
C THR A 95 26.89 8.32 -27.49
N MET A 96 25.99 7.36 -27.65
CA MET A 96 25.88 6.55 -28.86
C MET A 96 25.45 7.35 -30.08
N ALA A 97 24.45 8.21 -29.92
CA ALA A 97 24.01 9.10 -30.98
C ALA A 97 25.13 10.05 -31.44
N ASN A 98 25.91 10.58 -30.50
CA ASN A 98 27.08 11.40 -30.80
C ASN A 98 28.21 10.59 -31.47
N ALA A 99 28.48 9.36 -31.05
CA ALA A 99 29.48 8.50 -31.69
C ALA A 99 29.13 8.20 -33.16
N ILE A 100 27.84 7.93 -33.44
CA ILE A 100 27.34 7.77 -34.82
C ILE A 100 27.49 9.10 -35.60
N ALA A 101 27.17 10.24 -34.97
CA ALA A 101 27.29 11.54 -35.61
C ALA A 101 28.75 11.88 -35.99
N VAL A 102 29.72 11.58 -35.10
CA VAL A 102 31.16 11.75 -35.38
C VAL A 102 31.58 10.91 -36.58
N TYR A 103 31.12 9.66 -36.67
CA TYR A 103 31.44 8.81 -37.82
C TYR A 103 30.87 9.37 -39.12
N ILE A 104 29.57 9.74 -39.13
CA ILE A 104 28.90 10.24 -40.35
C ILE A 104 29.60 11.50 -40.85
N LEU A 105 29.91 12.43 -39.96
CA LEU A 105 30.61 13.66 -40.34
C LEU A 105 32.04 13.38 -40.79
N GLY A 106 32.76 12.47 -40.12
CA GLY A 106 34.14 12.11 -40.50
C GLY A 106 34.22 11.54 -41.91
N VAL A 107 33.23 10.73 -42.30
CA VAL A 107 33.12 10.21 -43.68
C VAL A 107 32.72 11.31 -44.66
N LEU A 108 31.76 12.17 -44.30
CA LEU A 108 31.23 13.21 -45.19
C LEU A 108 32.26 14.31 -45.50
N GLU A 109 33.02 14.74 -44.49
CA GLU A 109 34.00 15.81 -44.61
C GLU A 109 35.43 15.28 -44.87
N SER A 110 35.61 13.96 -44.94
CA SER A 110 36.93 13.30 -45.11
C SER A 110 37.98 13.78 -44.09
N ALA A 111 37.52 14.10 -42.87
CA ALA A 111 38.33 14.68 -41.80
C ALA A 111 38.43 13.70 -40.63
N ASP A 112 39.62 13.55 -40.06
CA ASP A 112 39.81 12.74 -38.86
C ASP A 112 39.52 13.58 -37.60
N TYR A 113 38.30 13.48 -37.10
CA TYR A 113 37.90 14.10 -35.84
C TYR A 113 38.37 13.31 -34.60
N SER A 114 39.31 12.35 -34.74
CA SER A 114 39.83 11.57 -33.61
C SER A 114 40.75 12.36 -32.67
N SER A 115 41.42 13.40 -33.16
CA SER A 115 42.41 14.20 -32.44
C SER A 115 41.96 15.64 -32.17
N MET A 116 40.65 15.85 -31.99
CA MET A 116 40.08 17.17 -31.78
C MET A 116 40.36 17.67 -30.37
N ASP A 117 40.91 18.88 -30.23
CA ASP A 117 41.16 19.51 -28.94
C ASP A 117 40.04 20.53 -28.69
N GLN A 118 39.29 20.39 -27.61
CA GLN A 118 37.98 21.03 -27.40
C GLN A 118 38.01 22.58 -27.40
N PHE A 119 39.19 23.19 -27.50
CA PHE A 119 39.46 24.61 -27.29
C PHE A 119 39.98 25.40 -28.50
N ASN A 120 40.21 24.77 -29.66
CA ASN A 120 40.48 25.53 -30.89
C ASN A 120 39.17 26.06 -31.51
N GLY A 121 39.22 27.24 -32.12
CA GLY A 121 38.04 27.91 -32.69
C GLY A 121 37.38 27.14 -33.83
N GLU A 122 38.16 26.43 -34.64
CA GLU A 122 37.66 25.54 -35.70
C GLU A 122 37.01 24.27 -35.11
N ASP A 123 37.56 23.77 -34.00
CA ASP A 123 37.10 22.56 -33.29
C ASP A 123 35.72 22.78 -32.63
N HIS A 124 35.41 24.01 -32.24
CA HIS A 124 34.09 24.40 -31.71
C HIS A 124 32.95 24.29 -32.73
N TRP A 125 33.23 24.64 -34.00
CA TRP A 125 32.24 24.53 -35.07
C TRP A 125 31.91 23.07 -35.38
N ILE A 126 32.95 22.23 -35.38
CA ILE A 126 32.84 20.78 -35.58
C ILE A 126 32.10 20.13 -34.41
N LEU A 127 32.41 20.50 -33.17
CA LEU A 127 31.69 20.04 -31.98
C LEU A 127 30.19 20.41 -32.06
N SER A 128 29.88 21.64 -32.49
CA SER A 128 28.49 22.10 -32.67
C SER A 128 27.76 21.27 -33.74
N LYS A 129 28.41 20.99 -34.89
CA LYS A 129 27.84 20.10 -35.93
C LYS A 129 27.58 18.69 -35.41
N VAL A 130 28.55 18.09 -34.71
CA VAL A 130 28.43 16.76 -34.11
C VAL A 130 27.26 16.73 -33.13
N MET A 131 27.14 17.72 -32.24
CA MET A 131 26.05 17.79 -31.28
C MET A 131 24.69 17.96 -31.95
N LEU A 132 24.57 18.77 -33.01
CA LEU A 132 23.31 18.95 -33.75
C LEU A 132 22.86 17.67 -34.46
N LEU A 133 23.79 16.98 -35.13
CA LEU A 133 23.49 15.71 -35.79
C LEU A 133 23.17 14.62 -34.76
N GLY A 134 23.95 14.54 -33.66
CA GLY A 134 23.71 13.63 -32.55
C GLY A 134 22.35 13.85 -31.89
N CYS A 135 21.95 15.10 -31.68
CA CYS A 135 20.62 15.42 -31.18
C CYS A 135 19.51 15.00 -32.15
N SER A 136 19.73 15.15 -33.46
CA SER A 136 18.76 14.71 -34.49
C SER A 136 18.58 13.19 -34.47
N ILE A 137 19.67 12.43 -34.38
CA ILE A 137 19.65 10.96 -34.23
C ILE A 137 18.94 10.58 -32.93
N MET A 138 19.29 11.22 -31.82
CA MET A 138 18.68 10.94 -30.53
C MET A 138 17.17 11.28 -30.51
N PHE A 139 16.71 12.26 -31.30
CA PHE A 139 15.27 12.51 -31.46
C PHE A 139 14.56 11.30 -32.07
N VAL A 140 15.13 10.67 -33.10
CA VAL A 140 14.62 9.43 -33.69
C VAL A 140 14.61 8.30 -32.64
N VAL A 141 15.70 8.14 -31.89
CA VAL A 141 15.78 7.14 -30.82
C VAL A 141 14.67 7.34 -29.78
N ILE A 142 14.41 8.58 -29.36
CA ILE A 142 13.35 8.87 -28.38
C ILE A 142 11.96 8.53 -28.96
N GLN A 143 11.71 8.75 -30.24
CA GLN A 143 10.44 8.34 -30.87
C GLN A 143 10.27 6.81 -30.83
N VAL A 144 11.34 6.06 -31.11
CA VAL A 144 11.31 4.59 -31.00
C VAL A 144 11.07 4.17 -29.56
N VAL A 145 11.80 4.74 -28.60
CA VAL A 145 11.60 4.48 -27.16
C VAL A 145 10.16 4.78 -26.74
N ARG A 146 9.56 5.86 -27.25
CA ARG A 146 8.16 6.20 -26.97
C ARG A 146 7.15 5.19 -27.53
N LEU A 147 7.39 4.67 -28.73
CA LEU A 147 6.51 3.65 -29.33
C LEU A 147 6.53 2.34 -28.54
N VAL A 148 7.68 2.07 -27.93
CA VAL A 148 7.97 0.82 -27.21
C VAL A 148 7.57 0.90 -25.73
N ALA A 149 7.85 2.02 -25.06
CA ALA A 149 7.60 2.19 -23.62
C ALA A 149 6.14 2.59 -23.37
N LYS A 150 5.37 1.72 -22.69
CA LYS A 150 3.96 1.96 -22.37
C LYS A 150 3.75 2.80 -21.11
N ARG A 151 4.80 3.47 -20.60
CA ARG A 151 4.77 4.44 -19.48
C ARG A 151 4.19 3.86 -18.19
N ARG A 152 4.55 2.62 -17.88
CA ARG A 152 4.05 1.95 -16.68
C ARG A 152 4.93 2.30 -15.48
N SER A 153 4.32 2.81 -14.42
CA SER A 153 5.00 3.09 -13.15
C SER A 153 4.50 2.12 -12.08
N PHE A 154 5.12 0.93 -12.01
CA PHE A 154 4.90 -0.02 -10.92
C PHE A 154 6.22 -0.25 -10.18
N ALA A 155 6.17 -0.21 -8.84
CA ALA A 155 7.35 -0.38 -8.02
C ALA A 155 7.85 -1.84 -8.08
N VAL A 156 8.97 -2.06 -8.77
CA VAL A 156 9.62 -3.37 -8.85
C VAL A 156 10.78 -3.49 -7.85
N HIS A 157 11.14 -4.72 -7.51
CA HIS A 157 12.24 -5.00 -6.59
C HIS A 157 13.58 -4.47 -7.14
N TYR A 158 14.48 -4.00 -6.25
CA TYR A 158 15.73 -3.33 -6.64
C TYR A 158 16.63 -4.15 -7.59
N ARG A 159 16.57 -5.49 -7.50
CA ARG A 159 17.33 -6.43 -8.33
C ARG A 159 17.07 -6.24 -9.83
N TYR A 160 15.84 -5.90 -10.21
CA TYR A 160 15.48 -5.72 -11.62
C TYR A 160 16.05 -4.44 -12.21
N TYR A 161 16.14 -3.37 -11.43
CA TYR A 161 16.83 -2.15 -11.84
C TYR A 161 18.34 -2.38 -12.01
N LEU A 162 18.96 -3.20 -11.13
CA LEU A 162 20.36 -3.57 -11.28
C LEU A 162 20.60 -4.37 -12.57
N LEU A 163 19.76 -5.37 -12.86
CA LEU A 163 19.83 -6.15 -14.10
C LEU A 163 19.64 -5.27 -15.34
N PHE A 164 18.73 -4.30 -15.29
CA PHE A 164 18.54 -3.34 -16.37
C PHE A 164 19.80 -2.51 -16.66
N LEU A 165 20.51 -2.07 -15.61
CA LEU A 165 21.64 -1.16 -15.70
C LEU A 165 22.93 -1.85 -16.18
N ILE A 166 23.03 -3.17 -16.06
CA ILE A 166 24.16 -3.97 -16.59
C ILE A 166 24.36 -3.73 -18.09
N VAL A 167 23.28 -3.69 -18.88
CA VAL A 167 23.37 -3.50 -20.34
C VAL A 167 23.93 -2.11 -20.69
N PRO A 168 23.37 -0.98 -20.20
CA PRO A 168 23.96 0.34 -20.37
C PRO A 168 25.44 0.43 -19.96
N ILE A 169 25.84 -0.13 -18.81
CA ILE A 169 27.24 -0.12 -18.35
C ILE A 169 28.15 -0.85 -19.34
N ILE A 170 27.79 -2.08 -19.73
CA ILE A 170 28.60 -2.87 -20.66
C ILE A 170 28.72 -2.15 -22.00
N THR A 171 27.64 -1.53 -22.48
CA THR A 171 27.66 -0.80 -23.75
C THR A 171 28.54 0.45 -23.69
N ILE A 172 28.54 1.19 -22.57
CA ILE A 172 29.46 2.32 -22.38
C ILE A 172 30.91 1.86 -22.42
N TYR A 173 31.24 0.76 -21.74
CA TYR A 173 32.59 0.22 -21.73
C TYR A 173 33.01 -0.23 -23.14
N GLN A 174 32.14 -0.95 -23.83
CA GLN A 174 32.38 -1.43 -25.20
C GLN A 174 32.64 -0.27 -26.17
N ILE A 175 31.87 0.82 -26.09
CA ILE A 175 32.05 1.98 -26.97
C ILE A 175 33.36 2.70 -26.70
N ASN A 176 33.74 2.88 -25.42
CA ASN A 176 35.01 3.52 -25.06
C ASN A 176 36.19 2.70 -25.57
N VAL A 177 36.18 1.38 -25.36
CA VAL A 177 37.22 0.48 -25.88
C VAL A 177 37.26 0.51 -27.42
N ALA A 178 36.11 0.42 -28.08
CA ALA A 178 36.02 0.49 -29.53
C ALA A 178 36.52 1.83 -30.08
N SER A 179 36.28 2.94 -29.37
CA SER A 179 36.74 4.27 -29.79
C SER A 179 38.26 4.44 -29.68
N ILE A 180 38.92 3.73 -28.77
CA ILE A 180 40.37 3.83 -28.55
C ILE A 180 41.14 2.89 -29.49
N TYR A 181 40.67 1.65 -29.64
CA TYR A 181 41.44 0.58 -30.28
C TYR A 181 40.97 0.21 -31.70
N SER A 182 39.75 0.56 -32.10
CA SER A 182 39.23 0.21 -33.42
C SER A 182 39.43 1.34 -34.40
N GLU A 183 39.81 0.99 -35.63
CA GLU A 183 39.61 1.89 -36.77
C GLU A 183 38.12 2.21 -36.90
N LYS A 184 37.82 3.50 -37.13
CA LYS A 184 36.46 4.02 -37.36
C LYS A 184 35.99 3.64 -38.76
N ASN A 185 35.84 2.34 -39.00
CA ASN A 185 35.38 1.75 -40.25
C ASN A 185 33.88 1.41 -40.16
N ILE A 186 33.30 0.92 -41.26
CA ILE A 186 31.87 0.57 -41.30
C ILE A 186 31.47 -0.45 -40.21
N PHE A 187 32.38 -1.36 -39.84
CA PHE A 187 32.18 -2.32 -38.74
C PHE A 187 32.00 -1.65 -37.38
N TYR A 188 32.68 -0.52 -37.11
CA TYR A 188 32.49 0.26 -35.89
C TYR A 188 31.06 0.79 -35.79
N VAL A 189 30.52 1.33 -36.88
CA VAL A 189 29.14 1.83 -36.93
C VAL A 189 28.13 0.73 -36.71
N PHE A 190 28.32 -0.42 -37.36
CA PHE A 190 27.44 -1.57 -37.16
C PHE A 190 27.44 -2.03 -35.69
N SER A 191 28.60 -2.02 -35.03
CA SER A 191 28.71 -2.32 -33.60
C SER A 191 27.93 -1.32 -32.74
N VAL A 192 28.10 -0.01 -32.98
CA VAL A 192 27.39 1.04 -32.24
C VAL A 192 25.87 0.97 -32.48
N LEU A 193 25.42 0.75 -33.72
CA LEU A 193 24.00 0.57 -34.05
C LEU A 193 23.42 -0.70 -33.39
N GLY A 194 24.18 -1.80 -33.37
CA GLY A 194 23.78 -3.03 -32.69
C GLY A 194 23.61 -2.81 -31.18
N SER A 195 24.56 -2.13 -30.55
CA SER A 195 24.47 -1.79 -29.12
C SER A 195 23.34 -0.78 -28.84
N LEU A 196 23.00 0.10 -29.80
CA LEU A 196 21.88 1.04 -29.68
C LEU A 196 20.57 0.28 -29.67
N PHE A 197 20.43 -0.66 -30.60
CA PHE A 197 19.29 -1.58 -30.66
C PHE A 197 19.15 -2.37 -29.36
N LEU A 198 20.25 -2.89 -28.80
CA LEU A 198 20.22 -3.59 -27.50
C LEU A 198 19.74 -2.70 -26.35
N ASN A 199 20.17 -1.43 -26.30
CA ASN A 199 19.71 -0.47 -25.28
C ASN A 199 18.22 -0.10 -25.44
N VAL A 200 17.70 -0.03 -26.67
CA VAL A 200 16.26 0.18 -26.88
C VAL A 200 15.47 -1.09 -26.56
N PHE A 201 16.02 -2.26 -26.91
CA PHE A 201 15.41 -3.55 -26.64
C PHE A 201 15.31 -3.84 -25.13
N ILE A 202 16.32 -3.47 -24.34
CA ILE A 202 16.25 -3.65 -22.88
C ILE A 202 15.14 -2.79 -22.25
N VAL A 203 14.84 -1.60 -22.81
CA VAL A 203 13.68 -0.80 -22.38
C VAL A 203 12.37 -1.53 -22.65
N TYR A 204 12.22 -2.14 -23.84
CA TYR A 204 11.04 -2.96 -24.16
C TYR A 204 10.87 -4.12 -23.18
N VAL A 205 11.95 -4.88 -22.95
CA VAL A 205 11.93 -6.04 -22.04
C VAL A 205 11.60 -5.59 -20.62
N PHE A 206 12.17 -4.47 -20.17
CA PHE A 206 11.90 -3.91 -18.85
C PHE A 206 10.43 -3.50 -18.68
N ASP A 207 9.83 -2.80 -19.65
CA ASP A 207 8.42 -2.40 -19.58
C ASP A 207 7.47 -3.61 -19.54
N ASN A 208 7.71 -4.64 -20.38
CA ASN A 208 6.95 -5.89 -20.34
C ASN A 208 7.15 -6.67 -19.03
N MET A 209 8.35 -6.59 -18.45
CA MET A 209 8.64 -7.21 -17.17
C MET A 209 7.88 -6.54 -16.03
N VAL A 210 7.85 -5.20 -16.01
CA VAL A 210 7.06 -4.41 -15.06
C VAL A 210 5.58 -4.78 -15.16
N GLU A 211 5.04 -4.94 -16.37
CA GLU A 211 3.67 -5.44 -16.60
C GLU A 211 3.44 -6.83 -15.99
N LYS A 212 4.34 -7.79 -16.24
CA LYS A 212 4.19 -9.15 -15.69
C LYS A 212 4.23 -9.17 -14.17
N VAL A 213 5.09 -8.35 -13.56
CA VAL A 213 5.18 -8.24 -12.10
C VAL A 213 3.90 -7.64 -11.53
N GLN A 214 3.35 -6.60 -12.18
CA GLN A 214 2.08 -6.00 -11.78
C GLN A 214 0.92 -7.01 -11.88
N LEU A 215 0.79 -7.70 -13.01
CA LEU A 215 -0.26 -8.71 -13.21
C LEU A 215 -0.15 -9.88 -12.21
N ALA A 216 1.07 -10.32 -11.88
CA ALA A 216 1.27 -11.36 -10.87
C ALA A 216 0.84 -10.89 -9.47
N HIS A 217 1.07 -9.62 -9.14
CA HIS A 217 0.61 -9.02 -7.90
C HIS A 217 -0.93 -8.96 -7.84
N GLU A 218 -1.57 -8.47 -8.89
CA GLU A 218 -3.03 -8.40 -9.01
C GLU A 218 -3.66 -9.80 -8.91
N ASN A 219 -3.11 -10.82 -9.59
CA ASN A 219 -3.58 -12.20 -9.48
C ASN A 219 -3.47 -12.76 -8.06
N THR A 220 -2.40 -12.42 -7.33
CA THR A 220 -2.25 -12.86 -5.93
C THR A 220 -3.30 -12.23 -5.04
N GLN A 221 -3.65 -10.95 -5.27
CA GLN A 221 -4.72 -10.28 -4.54
C GLN A 221 -6.09 -10.89 -4.86
N LEU A 222 -6.37 -11.16 -6.13
CA LEU A 222 -7.59 -11.85 -6.56
C LEU A 222 -7.73 -13.23 -5.93
N GLN A 223 -6.65 -14.02 -5.88
CA GLN A 223 -6.67 -15.33 -5.24
C GLN A 223 -7.04 -15.24 -3.76
N ARG A 224 -6.44 -14.30 -3.01
CA ARG A 224 -6.79 -14.09 -1.60
C ARG A 224 -8.25 -13.69 -1.42
N GLN A 225 -8.78 -12.88 -2.33
CA GLN A 225 -10.20 -12.50 -2.32
C GLN A 225 -11.11 -13.71 -2.57
N MET A 226 -10.74 -14.60 -3.49
CA MET A 226 -11.46 -15.85 -3.73
C MET A 226 -11.43 -16.75 -2.50
N ASP A 227 -10.25 -16.98 -1.90
CA ASP A 227 -10.11 -17.81 -0.70
C ASP A 227 -10.98 -17.28 0.46
N TYR A 228 -11.06 -15.96 0.63
CA TYR A 228 -11.93 -15.32 1.62
C TYR A 228 -13.43 -15.52 1.31
N GLN A 229 -13.82 -15.42 0.04
CA GLN A 229 -15.20 -15.68 -0.39
C GLN A 229 -15.58 -17.15 -0.17
N ASP A 230 -14.70 -18.08 -0.47
CA ASP A 230 -14.92 -19.51 -0.25
C ASP A 230 -15.11 -19.83 1.23
N ALA A 231 -14.27 -19.28 2.11
CA ALA A 231 -14.42 -19.44 3.56
C ALA A 231 -15.76 -18.87 4.09
N ASN A 232 -16.23 -17.75 3.54
CA ASN A 232 -17.54 -17.18 3.88
C ASN A 232 -18.70 -18.00 3.31
N TYR A 233 -18.54 -18.57 2.12
CA TYR A 233 -19.51 -19.48 1.53
C TYR A 233 -19.65 -20.73 2.39
N GLU A 234 -18.55 -21.34 2.86
CA GLU A 234 -18.60 -22.48 3.77
C GLU A 234 -19.35 -22.16 5.07
N LYS A 235 -19.07 -21.01 5.70
CA LYS A 235 -19.82 -20.56 6.89
C LYS A 235 -21.32 -20.43 6.62
N THR A 236 -21.67 -19.89 5.46
CA THR A 236 -23.06 -19.74 5.03
C THR A 236 -23.72 -21.10 4.85
N VAL A 237 -23.04 -22.04 4.17
CA VAL A 237 -23.52 -23.42 4.01
C VAL A 237 -23.69 -24.13 5.35
N HIS A 238 -22.75 -23.96 6.30
CA HIS A 238 -22.88 -24.49 7.65
C HIS A 238 -24.06 -23.88 8.42
N SER A 239 -24.26 -22.57 8.30
CA SER A 239 -25.42 -21.89 8.89
C SER A 239 -26.74 -22.43 8.32
N PHE A 240 -26.83 -22.61 7.00
CA PHE A 240 -28.00 -23.23 6.36
C PHE A 240 -28.25 -24.67 6.82
N LYS A 241 -27.20 -25.48 7.00
CA LYS A 241 -27.33 -26.83 7.56
C LYS A 241 -27.88 -26.79 8.99
N ASN A 242 -27.41 -25.87 9.82
CA ASN A 242 -27.91 -25.71 11.20
C ASN A 242 -29.39 -25.28 11.21
N ILE A 243 -29.77 -24.32 10.37
CA ILE A 243 -31.18 -23.90 10.21
C ILE A 243 -32.04 -25.08 9.78
N LYS A 244 -31.59 -25.89 8.81
CA LYS A 244 -32.31 -27.08 8.36
C LYS A 244 -32.49 -28.10 9.49
N SER A 245 -31.50 -28.29 10.35
CA SER A 245 -31.61 -29.14 11.54
C SER A 245 -32.67 -28.60 12.50
N ILE A 246 -32.65 -27.30 12.79
CA ILE A 246 -33.65 -26.66 13.67
C ILE A 246 -35.06 -26.83 13.10
N ILE A 247 -35.25 -26.63 11.80
CA ILE A 247 -36.56 -26.85 11.14
C ILE A 247 -36.99 -28.32 11.26
N HIS A 248 -36.05 -29.27 11.10
CA HIS A 248 -36.35 -30.68 11.28
C HIS A 248 -36.83 -30.98 12.70
N ASP A 249 -36.10 -30.50 13.70
CA ASP A 249 -36.44 -30.71 15.11
C ASP A 249 -37.81 -30.10 15.44
N ILE A 250 -38.09 -28.87 14.96
CA ILE A 250 -39.40 -28.22 15.11
C ILE A 250 -40.52 -29.05 14.47
N ASN A 251 -40.31 -29.57 13.27
CA ASN A 251 -41.31 -30.41 12.59
C ASN A 251 -41.59 -31.70 13.37
N GLN A 252 -40.56 -32.32 13.98
CA GLN A 252 -40.74 -33.50 14.83
C GLN A 252 -41.56 -33.17 16.09
N GLN A 253 -41.30 -32.03 16.71
CA GLN A 253 -42.06 -31.55 17.87
C GLN A 253 -43.53 -31.34 17.52
N PHE A 254 -43.83 -30.72 16.37
CA PHE A 254 -45.21 -30.52 15.92
C PHE A 254 -45.90 -31.83 15.53
N LEU A 255 -45.20 -32.76 14.88
CA LEU A 255 -45.74 -34.07 14.52
C LEU A 255 -46.15 -34.86 15.77
N TYR A 256 -45.32 -34.83 16.82
CA TYR A 256 -45.62 -35.49 18.09
C TYR A 256 -46.86 -34.87 18.75
N ILE A 257 -46.98 -33.54 18.77
CA ILE A 257 -48.16 -32.84 19.30
C ILE A 257 -49.42 -33.24 18.53
N ASP A 258 -49.37 -33.26 17.19
CA ASP A 258 -50.50 -33.65 16.34
C ASP A 258 -50.93 -35.10 16.61
N GLU A 259 -49.98 -36.03 16.75
CA GLU A 259 -50.28 -37.43 17.07
C GLU A 259 -50.93 -37.59 18.46
N CYS A 260 -50.46 -36.88 19.48
CA CYS A 260 -51.09 -36.88 20.80
C CYS A 260 -52.52 -36.33 20.76
N ILE A 261 -52.78 -35.28 19.95
CA ILE A 261 -54.12 -34.73 19.76
C ILE A 261 -55.04 -35.74 19.07
N GLN A 262 -54.56 -36.40 18.00
CA GLN A 262 -55.30 -37.45 17.26
C GLN A 262 -55.68 -38.63 18.15
N ARG A 263 -54.81 -38.99 19.10
CA ARG A 263 -55.03 -40.07 20.08
C ARG A 263 -55.86 -39.65 21.29
N ASN A 264 -56.30 -38.38 21.35
CA ASN A 264 -57.04 -37.78 22.47
C ASN A 264 -56.24 -37.76 23.80
N GLU A 265 -54.91 -37.80 23.71
CA GLU A 265 -53.96 -37.78 24.84
C GLU A 265 -53.56 -36.33 25.20
N LEU A 266 -54.55 -35.50 25.53
CA LEU A 266 -54.36 -34.05 25.72
C LEU A 266 -53.37 -33.69 26.84
N ALA A 267 -53.27 -34.52 27.88
CA ALA A 267 -52.31 -34.33 28.96
C ALA A 267 -50.85 -34.48 28.49
N ALA A 268 -50.57 -35.51 27.68
CA ALA A 268 -49.23 -35.77 27.13
C ALA A 268 -48.77 -34.65 26.17
N ALA A 269 -49.69 -34.15 25.33
CA ALA A 269 -49.42 -32.99 24.48
C ALA A 269 -49.07 -31.73 25.29
N GLY A 270 -49.84 -31.46 26.34
CA GLY A 270 -49.61 -30.32 27.24
C GLY A 270 -48.28 -30.40 27.99
N ASP A 271 -47.91 -31.58 28.46
CA ASP A 271 -46.63 -31.80 29.16
C ASP A 271 -45.43 -31.66 28.22
N HIS A 272 -45.55 -32.14 26.97
CA HIS A 272 -44.51 -31.96 25.95
C HIS A 272 -44.31 -30.48 25.62
N ILE A 273 -45.38 -29.72 25.40
CA ILE A 273 -45.31 -28.27 25.17
C ILE A 273 -44.61 -27.57 26.33
N LYS A 274 -44.96 -27.88 27.59
CA LYS A 274 -44.31 -27.31 28.77
C LYS A 274 -42.83 -27.66 28.85
N SER A 275 -42.46 -28.90 28.55
CA SER A 275 -41.05 -29.34 28.52
C SER A 275 -40.24 -28.59 27.47
N THR A 276 -40.79 -28.45 26.26
CA THR A 276 -40.16 -27.72 25.16
C THR A 276 -40.03 -26.22 25.49
N LEU A 277 -41.06 -25.60 26.07
CA LEU A 277 -41.00 -24.23 26.55
C LEU A 277 -39.96 -24.04 27.67
N ASN A 278 -39.90 -24.94 28.65
CA ASN A 278 -38.90 -24.90 29.72
C ASN A 278 -37.46 -25.09 29.19
N THR A 279 -37.28 -25.88 28.14
CA THR A 279 -35.98 -26.06 27.48
C THR A 279 -35.56 -24.78 26.76
N ILE A 280 -36.52 -24.11 26.10
CA ILE A 280 -36.30 -22.81 25.46
C ILE A 280 -36.01 -21.73 26.52
N GLU A 281 -36.74 -21.71 27.64
CA GLU A 281 -36.55 -20.75 28.74
C GLU A 281 -35.25 -20.99 29.53
N GLY A 282 -34.85 -22.25 29.74
CA GLY A 282 -33.61 -22.62 30.42
C GLY A 282 -32.34 -22.23 29.64
N ALA A 283 -32.44 -22.07 28.32
CA ALA A 283 -31.37 -21.50 27.49
C ALA A 283 -31.21 -19.97 27.68
N TYR A 284 -32.13 -19.31 28.38
CA TYR A 284 -32.11 -17.87 28.68
C TYR A 284 -31.80 -17.61 30.17
N GLN A 285 -30.53 -17.61 30.58
CA GLN A 285 -30.12 -16.83 31.76
C GLN A 285 -30.23 -15.33 31.41
N ARG A 286 -31.46 -14.80 31.43
CA ARG A 286 -31.74 -13.44 30.95
C ARG A 286 -31.34 -12.38 31.95
N VAL A 287 -30.52 -11.44 31.49
CA VAL A 287 -30.50 -10.09 32.04
C VAL A 287 -31.74 -9.35 31.54
N ASN A 288 -32.44 -8.65 32.45
CA ASN A 288 -33.59 -7.82 32.13
C ASN A 288 -33.39 -6.40 32.69
N SER A 289 -32.54 -5.63 32.01
CA SER A 289 -32.29 -4.22 32.28
C SER A 289 -33.30 -3.30 31.58
N GLY A 290 -34.09 -3.84 30.64
CA GLY A 290 -35.06 -3.09 29.84
C GLY A 290 -34.45 -2.42 28.59
N ASN A 291 -33.13 -2.58 28.37
CA ASN A 291 -32.47 -2.20 27.14
C ASN A 291 -32.05 -3.45 26.35
N LEU A 292 -32.67 -3.66 25.17
CA LEU A 292 -32.48 -4.87 24.36
C LEU A 292 -31.01 -5.17 24.02
N VAL A 293 -30.19 -4.15 23.77
CA VAL A 293 -28.78 -4.33 23.40
C VAL A 293 -27.98 -4.85 24.60
N ILE A 294 -28.14 -4.23 25.77
CA ILE A 294 -27.49 -4.66 27.01
C ILE A 294 -27.96 -6.07 27.38
N ASP A 295 -29.27 -6.30 27.32
CA ASP A 295 -29.87 -7.59 27.69
C ASP A 295 -29.35 -8.71 26.81
N ALA A 296 -29.30 -8.51 25.48
CA ALA A 296 -28.81 -9.52 24.55
C ALA A 296 -27.31 -9.81 24.74
N LEU A 297 -26.48 -8.77 24.85
CA LEU A 297 -25.04 -8.93 24.94
C LEU A 297 -24.62 -9.54 26.28
N VAL A 298 -25.15 -9.05 27.40
CA VAL A 298 -24.78 -9.57 28.72
C VAL A 298 -25.32 -10.99 28.91
N THR A 299 -26.54 -11.30 28.44
CA THR A 299 -27.08 -12.67 28.48
C THR A 299 -26.19 -13.65 27.70
N ASN A 300 -25.72 -13.26 26.51
CA ASN A 300 -24.79 -14.08 25.74
C ASN A 300 -23.46 -14.26 26.49
N THR A 301 -22.92 -13.20 27.10
CA THR A 301 -21.70 -13.29 27.90
C THR A 301 -21.86 -14.20 29.12
N LEU A 302 -23.00 -14.19 29.81
CA LEU A 302 -23.30 -15.11 30.91
C LEU A 302 -23.26 -16.58 30.43
N ALA A 303 -23.92 -16.88 29.31
CA ALA A 303 -23.91 -18.21 28.71
C ALA A 303 -22.49 -18.66 28.32
N MET A 304 -21.70 -17.78 27.70
CA MET A 304 -20.30 -18.04 27.39
C MET A 304 -19.45 -18.25 28.65
N GLY A 305 -19.68 -17.46 29.70
CA GLY A 305 -19.00 -17.60 30.98
C GLY A 305 -19.23 -18.96 31.61
N GLN A 306 -20.49 -19.38 31.69
CA GLN A 306 -20.90 -20.69 32.22
C GLN A 306 -20.25 -21.83 31.44
N ALA A 307 -20.27 -21.78 30.10
CA ALA A 307 -19.67 -22.80 29.25
C ALA A 307 -18.14 -22.91 29.40
N ASN A 308 -17.47 -21.85 29.87
CA ASN A 308 -16.00 -21.79 30.03
C ASN A 308 -15.53 -21.84 31.49
N GLY A 309 -16.44 -22.10 32.44
CA GLY A 309 -16.14 -22.13 33.87
C GLY A 309 -15.68 -20.79 34.43
N ILE A 310 -16.21 -19.68 33.91
CA ILE A 310 -15.92 -18.31 34.37
C ILE A 310 -17.07 -17.85 35.25
N LYS A 311 -16.77 -17.43 36.48
CA LYS A 311 -17.76 -16.80 37.36
C LYS A 311 -17.99 -15.36 36.91
N ILE A 312 -19.23 -15.01 36.59
CA ILE A 312 -19.61 -13.67 36.13
C ILE A 312 -20.64 -13.08 37.09
N ASP A 313 -20.32 -11.92 37.68
CA ASP A 313 -21.25 -11.12 38.47
C ASP A 313 -21.70 -9.89 37.66
N THR A 314 -23.00 -9.61 37.67
CA THR A 314 -23.59 -8.47 36.94
C THR A 314 -24.25 -7.47 37.90
N LYS A 315 -23.97 -6.18 37.73
CA LYS A 315 -24.63 -5.06 38.41
C LYS A 315 -25.11 -4.07 37.37
N ILE A 316 -26.41 -4.08 37.04
CA ILE A 316 -26.95 -3.25 35.98
C ILE A 316 -28.07 -2.37 36.55
N GLN A 317 -27.89 -1.05 36.45
CA GLN A 317 -28.83 -0.05 36.93
C GLN A 317 -28.95 1.07 35.90
N LEU A 318 -30.09 1.11 35.20
CA LEU A 318 -30.35 2.14 34.18
C LEU A 318 -31.36 3.15 34.71
N HIS A 319 -31.07 4.45 34.54
CA HIS A 319 -31.99 5.55 34.84
C HIS A 319 -33.21 5.55 33.92
N SER A 320 -33.05 5.12 32.66
CA SER A 320 -34.12 4.97 31.66
C SER A 320 -33.82 3.80 30.74
N GLN A 321 -34.87 3.14 30.22
CA GLN A 321 -34.75 2.11 29.19
C GLN A 321 -34.25 2.69 27.85
N HIS A 322 -34.55 3.97 27.61
CA HIS A 322 -34.08 4.69 26.43
C HIS A 322 -32.74 5.37 26.73
N ILE A 323 -31.67 4.73 26.28
CA ILE A 323 -30.30 5.26 26.37
C ILE A 323 -30.07 6.14 25.14
N GLN A 324 -29.60 7.38 25.33
CA GLN A 324 -29.31 8.33 24.24
C GLN A 324 -27.95 8.04 23.57
N ILE A 325 -27.71 6.78 23.22
CA ILE A 325 -26.55 6.29 22.48
C ILE A 325 -27.10 5.41 21.36
N ASP A 326 -26.56 5.53 20.16
CA ASP A 326 -26.98 4.70 19.03
C ASP A 326 -26.78 3.20 19.35
N ARG A 327 -27.74 2.37 18.93
CA ARG A 327 -27.74 0.94 19.25
C ARG A 327 -26.50 0.24 18.69
N TYR A 328 -26.05 0.62 17.49
CA TYR A 328 -24.88 0.04 16.87
C TYR A 328 -23.62 0.43 17.65
N ASP A 329 -23.48 1.70 18.04
CA ASP A 329 -22.32 2.16 18.81
C ASP A 329 -22.26 1.50 20.20
N LEU A 330 -23.41 1.33 20.86
CA LEU A 330 -23.51 0.59 22.12
C LEU A 330 -23.08 -0.87 21.94
N CYS A 331 -23.47 -1.52 20.84
CA CYS A 331 -23.00 -2.86 20.50
C CYS A 331 -21.48 -2.90 20.33
N VAL A 332 -20.90 -1.91 19.64
CA VAL A 332 -19.45 -1.83 19.42
C VAL A 332 -18.72 -1.67 20.76
N VAL A 333 -19.14 -0.74 21.62
CA VAL A 333 -18.45 -0.50 22.90
C VAL A 333 -18.62 -1.70 23.83
N LEU A 334 -19.86 -2.08 24.13
CA LEU A 334 -20.14 -3.14 25.09
C LEU A 334 -19.65 -4.51 24.61
N GLY A 335 -19.84 -4.83 23.33
CA GLY A 335 -19.36 -6.08 22.73
C GLY A 335 -17.85 -6.23 22.82
N ASN A 336 -17.09 -5.21 22.42
CA ASN A 336 -15.62 -5.26 22.51
C ASN A 336 -15.13 -5.36 23.96
N MET A 337 -15.78 -4.68 24.92
CA MET A 337 -15.41 -4.80 26.33
C MET A 337 -15.68 -6.21 26.89
N LEU A 338 -16.83 -6.80 26.58
CA LEU A 338 -17.22 -8.15 27.03
C LEU A 338 -16.34 -9.24 26.40
N ASP A 339 -16.07 -9.13 25.09
CA ASP A 339 -15.21 -10.07 24.37
C ASP A 339 -13.80 -10.06 24.93
N ASN A 340 -13.25 -8.88 25.20
CA ASN A 340 -11.92 -8.73 25.81
C ASN A 340 -11.88 -9.39 27.20
N ALA A 341 -12.91 -9.21 28.02
CA ALA A 341 -12.97 -9.81 29.34
C ALA A 341 -13.04 -11.35 29.28
N ILE A 342 -13.88 -11.91 28.39
CA ILE A 342 -13.98 -13.36 28.20
C ILE A 342 -12.67 -13.94 27.66
N GLU A 343 -12.07 -13.31 26.66
CA GLU A 343 -10.80 -13.76 26.07
C GLU A 343 -9.67 -13.77 27.09
N ALA A 344 -9.56 -12.72 27.90
CA ALA A 344 -8.56 -12.62 28.95
C ALA A 344 -8.81 -13.65 30.08
N SER A 345 -10.06 -13.81 30.54
CA SER A 345 -10.41 -14.78 31.57
C SER A 345 -10.19 -16.23 31.13
N LYS A 346 -10.36 -16.56 29.84
CA LYS A 346 -10.04 -17.90 29.30
C LYS A 346 -8.56 -18.28 29.43
N LYS A 347 -7.66 -17.29 29.47
CA LYS A 347 -6.20 -17.51 29.59
C LYS A 347 -5.73 -17.77 31.02
N VAL A 348 -6.59 -17.56 32.03
CA VAL A 348 -6.28 -17.86 33.43
C VAL A 348 -6.27 -19.39 33.64
N ARG A 349 -5.16 -19.92 34.16
CA ARG A 349 -4.88 -21.35 34.31
C ARG A 349 -5.75 -21.98 35.39
N GLN A 350 -5.92 -21.31 36.52
CA GLN A 350 -6.78 -21.79 37.60
C GLN A 350 -8.24 -21.41 37.31
N ALA A 351 -9.10 -22.41 37.14
CA ALA A 351 -10.52 -22.17 36.83
C ALA A 351 -11.24 -21.40 37.96
N GLU A 352 -10.85 -21.61 39.22
CA GLU A 352 -11.42 -20.95 40.39
C GLU A 352 -11.14 -19.42 40.41
N ASP A 353 -10.06 -18.99 39.77
CA ASP A 353 -9.66 -17.58 39.66
C ASP A 353 -10.31 -16.86 38.45
N ARG A 354 -11.06 -17.59 37.61
CA ARG A 354 -11.74 -17.01 36.45
C ARG A 354 -12.95 -16.21 36.89
N TYR A 355 -12.76 -14.90 36.98
CA TYR A 355 -13.79 -13.97 37.43
C TYR A 355 -13.94 -12.77 36.50
N ILE A 356 -15.20 -12.40 36.23
CA ILE A 356 -15.60 -11.17 35.54
C ILE A 356 -16.68 -10.46 36.36
N LEU A 357 -16.54 -9.14 36.54
CA LEU A 357 -17.56 -8.25 37.06
C LEU A 357 -18.00 -7.29 35.96
N ILE A 358 -19.29 -7.30 35.64
CA ILE A 358 -19.91 -6.38 34.68
C ILE A 358 -20.76 -5.39 35.47
N ALA A 359 -20.37 -4.12 35.47
CA ALA A 359 -21.11 -3.04 36.10
C ALA A 359 -21.54 -2.02 35.03
N ILE A 360 -22.85 -1.82 34.87
CA ILE A 360 -23.42 -0.87 33.91
C ILE A 360 -24.38 0.03 34.66
N HIS A 361 -24.07 1.32 34.67
CA HIS A 361 -24.84 2.33 35.38
C HIS A 361 -25.15 3.49 34.44
N SER A 362 -26.40 3.97 34.42
CA SER A 362 -26.74 5.20 33.71
C SER A 362 -27.31 6.25 34.65
N THR A 363 -26.94 7.50 34.45
CA THR A 363 -27.55 8.68 35.08
C THR A 363 -28.51 9.35 34.09
N SER A 364 -29.02 10.54 34.42
CA SER A 364 -29.74 11.37 33.45
C SER A 364 -28.83 11.98 32.38
N THR A 365 -27.50 11.96 32.58
CA THR A 365 -26.53 12.70 31.75
C THR A 365 -25.47 11.83 31.08
N ALA A 366 -25.27 10.58 31.53
CA ALA A 366 -24.25 9.70 30.97
C ALA A 366 -24.54 8.22 31.21
N LEU A 367 -23.93 7.38 30.39
CA LEU A 367 -23.80 5.94 30.59
C LEU A 367 -22.36 5.61 31.03
N VAL A 368 -22.24 4.84 32.09
CA VAL A 368 -20.97 4.31 32.63
C VAL A 368 -20.98 2.79 32.49
N ILE A 369 -20.00 2.27 31.76
CA ILE A 369 -19.78 0.84 31.57
C ILE A 369 -18.43 0.50 32.19
N GLN A 370 -18.40 -0.40 33.15
CA GLN A 370 -17.20 -0.88 33.80
C GLN A 370 -17.15 -2.41 33.74
N ILE A 371 -16.10 -2.95 33.16
CA ILE A 371 -15.87 -4.39 33.10
C ILE A 371 -14.50 -4.69 33.72
N MET A 372 -14.52 -5.53 34.75
CA MET A 372 -13.32 -5.98 35.45
C MET A 372 -13.16 -7.48 35.27
N ASN A 373 -11.95 -7.92 34.95
CA ASN A 373 -11.64 -9.35 34.84
C ASN A 373 -10.28 -9.70 35.47
N HIS A 374 -10.14 -10.95 35.91
CA HIS A 374 -8.87 -11.46 36.41
C HIS A 374 -7.87 -11.73 35.27
N VAL A 375 -6.59 -11.44 35.49
CA VAL A 375 -5.47 -11.67 34.54
C VAL A 375 -4.22 -12.18 35.27
N GLU A 376 -3.55 -13.21 34.74
CA GLU A 376 -2.38 -13.81 35.43
C GLU A 376 -1.07 -13.02 35.28
N GLN A 377 -0.86 -12.37 34.13
CA GLN A 377 0.37 -11.66 33.82
C GLN A 377 0.13 -10.15 33.68
N PRO A 378 1.11 -9.31 34.08
CA PRO A 378 1.05 -7.89 33.80
C PRO A 378 1.00 -7.66 32.29
N ILE A 379 0.00 -6.91 31.83
CA ILE A 379 -0.10 -6.49 30.43
C ILE A 379 0.97 -5.42 30.21
N VAL A 380 2.14 -5.83 29.70
CA VAL A 380 3.30 -4.95 29.46
C VAL A 380 3.13 -4.08 28.21
N ASP A 381 2.24 -4.48 27.30
CA ASP A 381 1.90 -3.75 26.08
C ASP A 381 0.39 -3.96 25.82
N LEU A 382 -0.39 -2.91 25.55
CA LEU A 382 -1.83 -3.00 25.23
C LEU A 382 -2.06 -3.62 23.82
N LYS A 383 -1.15 -4.47 23.37
CA LYS A 383 -1.19 -5.17 22.09
C LYS A 383 -1.85 -6.53 22.26
N SER A 384 -2.70 -6.87 21.29
CA SER A 384 -3.42 -8.14 21.26
C SER A 384 -2.47 -9.31 20.93
N ASP A 385 -2.48 -10.37 21.73
CA ASP A 385 -1.71 -11.61 21.47
C ASP A 385 -2.31 -12.51 20.37
N LYS A 386 -3.21 -12.00 19.52
CA LYS A 386 -3.84 -12.82 18.47
C LYS A 386 -2.79 -13.18 17.41
N PRO A 387 -2.72 -14.45 16.94
CA PRO A 387 -1.71 -14.93 16.00
C PRO A 387 -1.82 -14.37 14.58
N ASN A 388 -2.77 -13.46 14.32
CA ASN A 388 -3.05 -12.90 13.00
C ASN A 388 -2.81 -11.37 12.98
N PRO A 389 -1.79 -10.86 12.27
CA PRO A 389 -1.37 -9.46 12.33
C PRO A 389 -2.36 -8.45 11.73
N GLU A 390 -3.38 -8.88 10.98
CA GLU A 390 -4.43 -7.99 10.44
C GLU A 390 -5.53 -7.60 11.45
N TYR A 391 -5.63 -8.29 12.59
CA TYR A 391 -6.68 -8.07 13.60
C TYR A 391 -6.15 -7.44 14.90
N HIS A 392 -5.01 -6.75 14.83
CA HIS A 392 -4.34 -6.15 15.99
C HIS A 392 -5.11 -4.94 16.57
N GLY A 393 -5.41 -4.96 17.87
CA GLY A 393 -5.75 -3.76 18.66
C GLY A 393 -7.08 -3.05 18.34
N ILE A 394 -7.83 -3.52 17.34
CA ILE A 394 -9.03 -2.88 16.80
C ILE A 394 -10.09 -2.63 17.88
N GLY A 395 -10.23 -3.54 18.86
CA GLY A 395 -11.27 -3.44 19.90
C GLY A 395 -11.12 -2.19 20.77
N LEU A 396 -9.94 -1.95 21.35
CA LEU A 396 -9.68 -0.76 22.16
C LEU A 396 -9.65 0.52 21.31
N THR A 397 -9.13 0.46 20.08
CA THR A 397 -9.18 1.60 19.15
C THR A 397 -10.61 1.97 18.76
N ASN A 398 -11.49 0.99 18.57
CA ASN A 398 -12.91 1.21 18.29
C ASN A 398 -13.61 1.82 19.50
N ILE A 399 -13.35 1.32 20.71
CA ILE A 399 -13.90 1.90 21.94
C ILE A 399 -13.41 3.35 22.10
N SER A 400 -12.12 3.63 21.89
CA SER A 400 -11.56 4.98 21.95
C SER A 400 -12.23 5.93 20.94
N ARG A 401 -12.43 5.48 19.69
CA ARG A 401 -13.11 6.26 18.66
C ARG A 401 -14.58 6.53 19.03
N MET A 402 -15.26 5.58 19.69
CA MET A 402 -16.62 5.80 20.18
C MET A 402 -16.65 6.79 21.35
N CYS A 403 -15.67 6.75 22.27
CA CYS A 403 -15.53 7.78 23.29
C CYS A 403 -15.36 9.17 22.66
N GLU A 404 -14.48 9.31 21.66
CA GLU A 404 -14.29 10.58 20.92
C GLU A 404 -15.59 11.06 20.26
N LYS A 405 -16.35 10.17 19.61
CA LYS A 405 -17.63 10.48 18.95
C LYS A 405 -18.66 11.10 19.90
N TYR A 406 -18.71 10.61 21.15
CA TYR A 406 -19.70 11.04 22.14
C TYR A 406 -19.15 12.06 23.15
N GLY A 407 -17.89 12.51 23.02
CA GLY A 407 -17.23 13.37 24.01
C GLY A 407 -16.98 12.67 25.36
N GLY A 408 -16.92 11.34 25.35
CA GLY A 408 -16.70 10.49 26.50
C GLY A 408 -15.23 10.22 26.81
N HIS A 409 -15.00 9.36 27.79
CA HIS A 409 -13.66 9.00 28.26
C HIS A 409 -13.54 7.50 28.53
N MET A 410 -12.41 6.91 28.17
CA MET A 410 -12.04 5.54 28.50
C MET A 410 -10.88 5.54 29.49
N SER A 411 -11.01 4.79 30.58
CA SER A 411 -9.94 4.54 31.56
C SER A 411 -9.64 3.05 31.61
N ILE A 412 -8.36 2.70 31.60
CA ILE A 412 -7.89 1.33 31.74
C ILE A 412 -6.92 1.30 32.91
N GLU A 413 -7.26 0.50 33.93
CA GLU A 413 -6.44 0.30 35.10
C GLU A 413 -6.02 -1.16 35.21
N HIS A 414 -4.75 -1.39 35.51
CA HIS A 414 -4.21 -2.72 35.74
C HIS A 414 -3.47 -2.75 37.08
N GLN A 415 -4.01 -3.49 38.05
CA GLN A 415 -3.41 -3.65 39.37
C GLN A 415 -3.66 -5.06 39.91
N HIS A 416 -2.64 -5.67 40.51
CA HIS A 416 -2.78 -6.90 41.32
C HIS A 416 -3.61 -8.01 40.66
N ARG A 417 -3.27 -8.39 39.41
CA ARG A 417 -3.97 -9.43 38.63
C ARG A 417 -5.42 -9.09 38.25
N LYS A 418 -5.77 -7.82 38.24
CA LYS A 418 -7.07 -7.32 37.76
C LYS A 418 -6.85 -6.34 36.63
N PHE A 419 -7.63 -6.53 35.57
CA PHE A 419 -7.79 -5.58 34.49
C PHE A 419 -9.16 -4.93 34.63
N ASN A 420 -9.21 -3.61 34.69
CA ASN A 420 -10.41 -2.82 34.85
C ASN A 420 -10.53 -1.85 33.67
N ASN A 421 -11.52 -2.07 32.81
CA ASN A 421 -11.83 -1.19 31.69
C ASN A 421 -13.12 -0.45 31.99
N MET A 422 -13.05 0.89 32.03
CA MET A 422 -14.16 1.77 32.30
C MET A 422 -14.36 2.76 31.16
N VAL A 423 -15.58 2.85 30.67
CA VAL A 423 -15.99 3.76 29.60
C VAL A 423 -17.14 4.61 30.10
N VAL A 424 -17.02 5.93 29.92
CA VAL A 424 -18.06 6.91 30.23
C VAL A 424 -18.50 7.57 28.92
N LEU A 425 -19.78 7.45 28.58
CA LEU A 425 -20.39 8.04 27.40
C LEU A 425 -21.45 9.06 27.84
N PRO A 426 -21.17 10.36 27.74
CA PRO A 426 -22.17 11.40 27.97
C PRO A 426 -23.32 11.26 26.98
N PHE A 427 -24.53 11.45 27.47
CA PHE A 427 -25.68 11.70 26.62
C PHE A 427 -25.57 13.12 26.10
N HIS A 428 -25.80 13.32 24.80
CA HIS A 428 -25.81 14.67 24.26
C HIS A 428 -26.90 15.47 24.96
N THR A 429 -26.50 16.35 25.86
CA THR A 429 -27.32 17.49 26.24
C THR A 429 -27.33 18.38 25.01
N ASP A 430 -28.49 18.50 24.34
CA ASP A 430 -28.73 19.63 23.46
C ASP A 430 -28.33 20.89 24.24
N ASN A 431 -27.17 21.46 23.93
CA ASN A 431 -26.85 22.81 24.35
C ASN A 431 -27.74 23.70 23.48
N PRO A 432 -28.68 24.47 24.06
CA PRO A 432 -29.52 25.40 23.30
C PRO A 432 -28.69 26.49 22.59
#